data_AF-A0A1Z9BDY1-F1
#
_entry.id   AF-A0A1Z9BDY1-F1
#
_cell.length_a   1.000
_cell.length_b   1.000
_cell.length_c   1.000
_cell.angle_alpha   90.00
_cell.angle_beta   90.00
_cell.angle_gamma   90.00
#
_symmetry.space_group_name_H-M   'P 1'
#
loop_
_entity.id
_entity.type
_entity.pdbx_description
1 polymer ?
#
loop_
_entity_poly.entity_id
_entity_poly.type
_entity_poly.pdbx_seq_one_letter_code
_entity_poly.pdbx_strand_id
1 'polypeptide(L)' 'MIESSIKHLKEADENYFKHLSRAWSFGGSLAYASFLAFAHGLIPALFPKTASKKVKSLMGIK' A
#
# COMPACT_ATOMS: atom_id res chain seq x y z
N MET A 1 1.62 -12.46 -21.76
CA MET A 1 0.91 -11.56 -20.82
C MET A 1 -0.19 -12.27 -20.04
N ILE A 2 -1.15 -12.93 -20.70
CA ILE A 2 -2.18 -13.70 -19.97
C ILE A 2 -1.58 -14.91 -19.24
N GLU A 3 -0.75 -15.71 -19.94
CA GLU A 3 -0.10 -16.88 -19.36
C GLU A 3 0.80 -16.54 -18.16
N SER A 4 1.57 -15.46 -18.26
CA SER A 4 2.40 -14.96 -17.16
C SER A 4 1.57 -14.54 -15.94
N SER A 5 0.41 -13.93 -16.14
CA SER A 5 -0.49 -13.55 -15.04
C SER A 5 -1.09 -14.79 -14.36
N ILE A 6 -1.48 -15.80 -15.13
CA ILE A 6 -2.02 -17.06 -14.59
C ILE A 6 -0.93 -17.80 -13.79
N LYS A 7 0.31 -17.86 -14.32
CA LYS A 7 1.45 -18.46 -13.63
C LYS A 7 1.72 -17.75 -12.30
N HIS A 8 1.74 -16.42 -12.29
CA HIS A 8 1.94 -15.61 -11.09
C HIS A 8 0.86 -15.86 -10.02
N LEU A 9 -0.41 -15.89 -10.41
CA LEU A 9 -1.51 -16.19 -9.49
C LEU A 9 -1.38 -17.60 -8.88
N LYS A 10 -0.93 -18.58 -9.67
CA LYS A 10 -0.67 -19.94 -9.19
C LYS A 10 0.54 -20.01 -8.26
N GLU A 11 1.63 -19.30 -8.57
CA GLU A 11 2.82 -19.21 -7.70
C GLU A 11 2.52 -18.49 -6.39
N ALA A 12 1.64 -17.49 -6.41
CA ALA A 12 1.17 -16.78 -5.23
C ALA A 12 0.12 -17.54 -4.41
N ASP A 13 -0.41 -18.65 -4.94
CA ASP A 13 -1.56 -19.38 -4.36
C ASP A 13 -2.77 -18.47 -4.07
N GLU A 14 -3.08 -17.58 -5.03
CA GLU A 14 -4.16 -16.60 -4.92
C GLU A 14 -5.03 -16.57 -6.18
N ASN A 15 -6.34 -16.44 -6.01
CA ASN A 15 -7.22 -16.11 -7.13
C ASN A 15 -7.08 -14.61 -7.51
N TYR A 16 -7.53 -14.26 -8.71
CA TYR A 16 -7.40 -12.90 -9.24
C TYR A 16 -7.94 -11.82 -8.29
N PHE A 17 -9.15 -12.00 -7.74
CA PHE A 17 -9.78 -11.00 -6.89
C PHE A 17 -9.07 -10.83 -5.55
N LYS A 18 -8.58 -11.92 -4.95
CA LYS A 18 -7.79 -11.88 -3.72
C LYS A 18 -6.47 -11.15 -3.96
N HIS A 19 -5.78 -11.48 -5.05
CA HIS A 19 -4.52 -10.85 -5.41
C HIS A 19 -4.70 -9.35 -5.70
N LEU A 20 -5.74 -9.01 -6.47
CA LEU A 20 -6.13 -7.64 -6.78
C LEU A 20 -6.43 -6.86 -5.50
N SER A 21 -7.31 -7.38 -4.64
CA SER A 21 -7.69 -6.73 -3.38
C SER A 21 -6.50 -6.49 -2.48
N ARG A 22 -5.59 -7.47 -2.36
CA ARG A 22 -4.37 -7.34 -1.56
C ARG A 22 -3.44 -6.27 -2.12
N ALA A 23 -3.15 -6.31 -3.41
CA ALA A 23 -2.29 -5.33 -4.08
C ALA A 23 -2.86 -3.90 -3.97
N TRP A 24 -4.17 -3.75 -4.19
CA TRP A 24 -4.86 -2.46 -4.09
C TRP A 24 -4.96 -1.93 -2.67
N SER A 25 -5.19 -2.80 -1.68
CA SER A 25 -5.22 -2.39 -0.27
C SER A 25 -3.85 -1.89 0.20
N PHE A 26 -2.78 -2.57 -0.23
CA PHE A 26 -1.41 -2.16 0.07
C PHE A 26 -1.04 -0.86 -0.65
N GLY A 27 -1.24 -0.80 -1.96
CA GLY A 27 -0.95 0.38 -2.78
C GLY A 27 -1.77 1.61 -2.37
N GLY A 28 -3.07 1.44 -2.10
CA GLY A 28 -3.94 2.51 -1.62
C GLY A 28 -3.52 3.04 -0.24
N SER A 29 -3.06 2.17 0.65
CA SER A 29 -2.51 2.58 1.95
C SER A 29 -1.22 3.39 1.81
N LEU A 30 -0.35 3.04 0.87
CA LEU A 30 0.87 3.80 0.56
C LEU A 30 0.54 5.15 -0.09
N ALA A 31 -0.39 5.17 -1.05
CA ALA A 31 -0.84 6.40 -1.69
C ALA A 31 -1.45 7.38 -0.67
N TYR A 32 -2.24 6.86 0.27
CA TYR A 32 -2.77 7.64 1.38
C TYR A 32 -1.66 8.20 2.28
N ALA A 33 -0.69 7.37 2.67
CA ALA A 33 0.44 7.83 3.48
C ALA A 33 1.26 8.91 2.76
N SER A 34 1.47 8.76 1.45
CA SER A 34 2.15 9.74 0.60
C SER A 34 1.39 11.07 0.57
N PHE A 35 0.08 11.04 0.34
CA PHE A 35 -0.77 12.23 0.37
C PHE A 35 -0.67 12.98 1.71
N LEU A 36 -0.74 12.25 2.83
CA LEU A 36 -0.60 12.87 4.16
C LEU A 36 0.79 13.48 4.37
N ALA A 37 1.85 12.83 3.88
CA ALA A 37 3.21 13.35 3.98
C ALA A 37 3.39 14.64 3.17
N PHE A 38 2.82 14.71 1.96
CA PHE A 38 2.82 15.93 1.16
C PHE A 38 2.00 17.06 1.81
N ALA A 39 0.81 16.74 2.34
CA ALA A 39 0.02 17.71 3.09
C ALA A 39 0.77 18.26 4.31
N HIS A 40 1.49 17.40 5.05
CA HIS A 40 2.35 17.81 6.16
C HIS A 40 3.54 18.66 5.69
N GLY A 41 4.16 18.33 4.56
CA GLY A 41 5.25 19.13 3.98
C GLY A 41 4.81 20.53 3.56
N LEU A 42 3.56 20.68 3.09
CA LEU A 42 2.96 21.98 2.77
C LEU A 42 2.53 22.73 4.04
N ILE A 43 1.90 22.03 4.99
CA ILE A 43 1.39 22.60 6.24
C ILE A 43 1.87 21.71 7.40
N PRO A 44 2.99 22.06 8.06
CA PRO A 44 3.62 21.23 9.10
C PRO A 44 2.71 20.87 10.28
N ALA A 45 1.66 21.63 10.53
CA ALA A 45 0.69 21.32 11.59
C ALA A 45 -0.21 20.11 11.26
N LEU A 46 -0.37 19.75 9.99
CA LEU A 46 -1.25 18.65 9.58
C LEU A 46 -0.54 17.30 9.70
N PHE A 47 -1.24 16.29 10.22
CA PHE A 47 -0.81 14.87 10.20
C PHE A 47 0.63 14.57 10.70
N PRO A 48 1.10 15.17 11.81
CA PRO A 48 2.53 15.21 12.18
C PRO A 48 3.19 13.84 12.39
N LYS A 49 2.42 12.78 12.65
CA LYS A 49 2.91 11.41 12.80
C LYS A 49 2.08 10.38 12.02
N THR A 50 1.07 10.81 11.28
CA THR A 50 0.09 9.87 10.70
C THR A 50 0.68 9.12 9.52
N ALA A 51 1.37 9.82 8.61
CA ALA A 51 2.05 9.20 7.48
C ALA A 51 3.10 8.17 7.93
N SER A 52 3.96 8.56 8.88
CA SER A 52 5.02 7.67 9.38
C SER A 52 4.49 6.45 10.14
N LYS A 53 3.44 6.63 10.98
CA LYS A 53 2.75 5.51 11.63
C LYS A 53 2.15 4.53 10.61
N LYS A 54 1.54 5.04 9.53
CA LYS A 54 0.93 4.21 8.48
C LYS A 54 2.00 3.36 7.78
N VAL A 55 3.13 3.97 7.39
CA VAL A 55 4.25 3.24 6.74
C VAL A 55 4.85 2.20 7.68
N LYS A 56 5.10 2.56 8.95
CA LYS A 56 5.58 1.60 9.96
C LYS A 56 4.67 0.38 10.10
N SER A 57 3.36 0.61 10.18
CA SER A 57 2.36 -0.46 10.25
C SER A 57 2.38 -1.35 9.01
N LEU A 58 2.54 -0.79 7.81
CA LEU A 58 2.60 -1.56 6.55
C LEU A 58 3.89 -2.38 6.44
N MET A 59 5.01 -1.87 6.95
CA MET A 59 6.32 -2.53 6.90
C MET A 59 6.58 -3.45 8.09
N GLY A 60 5.67 -3.53 9.07
CA GLY A 60 5.87 -4.31 10.29
C GLY A 60 6.97 -3.76 11.21
N ILE A 61 7.33 -2.47 11.06
CA ILE A 61 8.37 -1.81 11.85
C ILE A 61 7.71 -1.25 13.12
N LYS A 62 8.19 -1.68 14.30
CA LYS A 62 7.72 -1.16 15.59
C LYS A 62 8.16 0.30 15.82
#